data_AF-A0A6G9H8C9-F1
#
_entry.id   AF-A0A6G9H8C9-F1
#
_cell.length_a   1.000
_cell.length_b   1.000
_cell.length_c   1.000
_cell.angle_alpha   90.00
_cell.angle_beta   90.00
_cell.angle_gamma   90.00
#
_symmetry.space_group_name_H-M   'P 1'
#
loop_
_entity.id
_entity.type
_entity.pdbx_description
1 polymer ?
#
loop_
_entity_poly.entity_id
_entity_poly.type
_entity_poly.pdbx_seq_one_letter_code
_entity_poly.pdbx_strand_id
1 'polypeptide(L)'
;MVISGAGTEAGTAVLLAAAPAGKGRLVDAASVLPALATVAPGTLTGTSTATVIELADPLDPQTVLTRIRAAATTAGPLFLYIAGQLQLDHKQNLFHLALARTSPATLRYTGLPWHWLTGELKLRRPGTTTVVVDLVADAEAWRQVTTEGIGLGHGTRLYGRVVPAPPRRKVLTPAYLAACAAIWRSGMRPTLPHLHEQATSRSTTPEALFLSLDPAPVPTPPDPAGTARPAPTDRTGDPGATIVPAAPAASGGSARSASAGRSRSQGSATRPAGHEASAAPGTPALPAGYTSTAPAPPPPAARSAPVRRAPAKSNRPLAWGPAEPKPVPPENRPAGEADPHPAILAAAREGRHAEAASIAATWESAALRTYGPGSAQAIHWLEVRADLARLAEDAARSCELWMAAAQARLARGEAADDKDVEASVDRAHHQWEQLDDPVRARSLAPALTALRRAVPGRKDGALQAIQRRI
;
A
#
# COMPACT_ATOMS: atom_id res chain seq x y z
N MET A 1 -10.94 -22.41 36.75
CA MET A 1 -9.62 -22.44 36.07
C MET A 1 -9.86 -22.87 34.63
N VAL A 2 -10.06 -21.91 33.72
CA VAL A 2 -10.31 -22.19 32.30
C VAL A 2 -9.03 -21.89 31.53
N ILE A 3 -8.39 -22.94 31.03
CA ILE A 3 -7.16 -22.83 30.22
C ILE A 3 -7.61 -22.60 28.78
N SER A 4 -7.99 -21.37 28.45
CA SER A 4 -8.29 -20.98 27.07
C SER A 4 -7.02 -21.13 26.22
N GLY A 5 -7.07 -22.00 25.21
CA GLY A 5 -5.94 -22.39 24.37
C GLY A 5 -5.43 -21.29 23.44
N ALA A 6 -4.85 -20.23 24.00
CA ALA A 6 -4.23 -19.14 23.26
C ALA A 6 -2.82 -19.52 22.78
N GLY A 7 -2.73 -19.98 21.53
CA GLY A 7 -1.52 -19.88 20.70
C GLY A 7 -0.33 -20.77 21.08
N THR A 8 -0.28 -21.96 20.50
CA THR A 8 0.95 -22.78 20.40
C THR A 8 1.98 -22.22 19.41
N GLU A 9 1.60 -21.21 18.61
CA GLU A 9 2.45 -20.56 17.63
C GLU A 9 3.30 -19.44 18.27
N ALA A 10 4.60 -19.39 17.93
CA ALA A 10 5.52 -18.39 18.46
C ALA A 10 5.18 -16.98 17.96
N GLY A 11 5.20 -15.99 18.86
CA GLY A 11 5.01 -14.58 18.52
C GLY A 11 6.25 -13.96 17.87
N THR A 12 6.06 -12.88 17.11
CA THR A 12 7.15 -12.06 16.59
C THR A 12 6.98 -10.61 17.04
N ALA A 13 8.00 -10.02 17.65
CA ALA A 13 8.08 -8.60 17.97
C ALA A 13 9.15 -7.91 17.14
N VAL A 14 8.83 -6.75 16.56
CA VAL A 14 9.76 -5.87 15.86
C VAL A 14 9.85 -4.56 16.62
N LEU A 15 11.05 -4.21 17.10
CA LEU A 15 11.33 -2.94 17.77
C LEU A 15 12.00 -2.01 16.75
N LEU A 16 11.29 -0.98 16.29
CA LEU A 16 11.77 -0.01 15.32
C LEU A 16 11.91 1.36 15.99
N ALA A 17 13.14 1.82 16.15
CA ALA A 17 13.44 3.20 16.54
C ALA A 17 14.03 3.93 15.33
N ALA A 18 13.38 5.01 14.87
CA ALA A 18 13.84 5.75 13.70
C ALA A 18 13.73 7.26 13.91
N ALA A 19 14.87 7.95 13.92
CA ALA A 19 14.91 9.41 13.86
C ALA A 19 16.08 9.92 12.99
N PRO A 20 15.95 11.09 12.33
CA PRO A 20 17.04 11.74 11.62
C PRO A 20 18.30 11.94 12.47
N ALA A 21 19.47 11.81 11.84
CA ALA A 21 20.72 12.27 12.42
C ALA A 21 20.84 13.81 12.35
N GLY A 22 21.32 14.42 13.43
CA GLY A 22 21.68 15.83 13.45
C GLY A 22 20.51 16.82 13.64
N LYS A 23 20.59 17.97 12.97
CA LYS A 23 19.80 19.19 13.29
C LYS A 23 18.28 19.05 13.08
N GLY A 24 17.82 18.04 12.34
CA GLY A 24 16.41 17.77 12.08
C GLY A 24 15.75 16.80 13.09
N ARG A 25 16.50 16.31 14.09
CA ARG A 25 16.03 15.33 15.07
C ARG A 25 15.07 15.96 16.07
N LEU A 26 13.83 15.50 16.09
CA LEU A 26 12.79 15.91 17.05
C LEU A 26 12.63 14.94 18.21
N VAL A 27 13.05 13.68 18.05
CA VAL A 27 12.96 12.62 19.05
C VAL A 27 14.22 11.77 19.10
N ASP A 28 14.63 11.37 20.30
CA ASP A 28 15.67 10.36 20.51
C ASP A 28 15.02 8.97 20.55
N ALA A 29 14.62 8.48 19.38
CA ALA A 29 13.84 7.25 19.25
C ALA A 29 14.55 6.03 19.88
N ALA A 30 15.86 5.92 19.70
CA ALA A 30 16.65 4.79 20.18
C ALA A 30 16.71 4.69 21.72
N SER A 31 16.46 5.79 22.45
CA SER A 31 16.49 5.80 23.93
C SER A 31 15.52 4.81 24.59
N VAL A 32 14.47 4.37 23.89
CA VAL A 32 13.49 3.41 24.43
C VAL A 32 13.88 1.94 24.23
N LEU A 33 14.81 1.64 23.30
CA LEU A 33 15.18 0.26 22.96
C LEU A 33 15.75 -0.51 24.16
N PRO A 34 16.68 0.01 24.98
CA PRO A 34 17.17 -0.71 26.17
C PRO A 34 16.07 -1.03 27.19
N ALA A 35 15.06 -0.16 27.29
CA ALA A 35 13.93 -0.35 28.19
C ALA A 35 12.94 -1.42 27.69
N LEU A 36 12.87 -1.64 26.37
CA LEU A 36 12.07 -2.70 25.74
C LEU A 36 12.82 -4.03 25.65
N ALA A 37 14.13 -4.01 25.37
CA ALA A 37 14.99 -5.20 25.33
C ALA A 37 15.10 -5.93 26.68
N THR A 38 14.85 -5.22 27.79
CA THR A 38 14.75 -5.78 29.15
C THR A 38 13.37 -6.39 29.47
N VAL A 39 12.41 -6.33 28.54
CA VAL A 39 11.11 -7.00 28.65
C VAL A 39 11.19 -8.37 27.98
N ALA A 40 10.71 -9.42 28.65
CA ALA A 40 10.73 -10.77 28.12
C ALA A 40 9.95 -10.86 26.77
N PRO A 41 10.46 -11.54 25.73
CA PRO A 41 9.83 -11.61 24.40
C PRO A 41 8.34 -12.01 24.41
N GLY A 42 7.97 -13.01 25.22
CA GLY A 42 6.57 -13.44 25.36
C GLY A 42 5.65 -12.38 25.99
N THR A 43 6.21 -11.41 26.72
CA THR A 43 5.45 -10.28 27.27
C THR A 43 5.16 -9.20 26.23
N LEU A 44 6.09 -9.00 25.27
CA LEU A 44 5.89 -8.10 24.12
C LEU A 44 4.89 -8.65 23.09
N THR A 45 4.56 -9.94 23.16
CA THR A 45 3.75 -10.63 22.13
C THR A 45 2.50 -11.33 22.70
N GLY A 46 2.40 -11.44 24.02
CA GLY A 46 1.33 -12.19 24.69
C GLY A 46 1.42 -13.72 24.50
N THR A 47 2.54 -14.25 24.01
CA THR A 47 2.74 -15.69 23.74
C THR A 47 3.74 -16.33 24.69
N SER A 48 3.76 -17.66 24.75
CA SER A 48 4.72 -18.43 25.55
C SER A 48 6.15 -18.38 25.00
N THR A 49 6.29 -18.36 23.68
CA THR A 49 7.57 -18.23 22.95
C THR A 49 7.47 -17.09 21.96
N ALA A 50 8.56 -16.34 21.77
CA ALA A 50 8.60 -15.25 20.80
C ALA A 50 10.01 -14.87 20.34
N THR A 51 10.11 -14.36 19.12
CA THR A 51 11.33 -13.77 18.53
C THR A 51 11.25 -12.25 18.59
N VAL A 52 12.37 -11.58 18.92
CA VAL A 52 12.49 -10.11 18.88
C VAL A 52 13.47 -9.72 17.77
N ILE A 53 13.10 -8.73 16.96
CA ILE A 53 13.91 -8.14 15.90
C ILE A 53 14.07 -6.65 16.23
N GLU A 54 15.30 -6.18 16.47
CA GLU A 54 15.58 -4.78 16.76
C GLU A 54 16.15 -4.04 15.54
N LEU A 55 15.64 -2.83 15.30
CA LEU A 55 16.04 -1.92 14.23
C LEU A 55 16.27 -0.52 14.83
N ALA A 56 17.50 -0.25 15.27
CA ALA A 56 17.93 1.02 15.82
C ALA A 56 18.45 1.97 14.72
N ASP A 57 17.83 3.15 14.60
CA ASP A 57 18.14 4.23 13.65
C ASP A 57 18.57 3.72 12.25
N PRO A 58 17.72 2.94 11.56
CA PRO A 58 18.07 2.36 10.26
C PRO A 58 18.33 3.45 9.22
N LEU A 59 19.27 3.20 8.30
CA LEU A 59 19.74 4.18 7.31
C LEU A 59 18.98 4.15 5.98
N ASP A 60 18.16 3.12 5.76
CA ASP A 60 17.58 2.77 4.46
C ASP A 60 16.20 2.11 4.61
N PRO A 61 15.18 2.54 3.85
CA PRO A 61 13.82 2.02 4.00
C PRO A 61 13.64 0.60 3.46
N GLN A 62 14.43 0.14 2.47
CA GLN A 62 14.34 -1.22 1.95
C GLN A 62 14.83 -2.25 2.98
N THR A 63 15.84 -1.87 3.78
CA THR A 63 16.30 -2.67 4.92
C THR A 63 15.18 -2.86 5.94
N VAL A 64 14.43 -1.80 6.27
CA VAL A 64 13.29 -1.89 7.20
C VAL A 64 12.17 -2.72 6.61
N LEU A 65 11.76 -2.46 5.37
CA LEU A 65 10.72 -3.24 4.68
C LEU A 65 11.05 -4.73 4.60
N THR A 66 12.29 -5.08 4.26
CA THR A 66 12.73 -6.49 4.18
C THR A 66 12.56 -7.21 5.51
N ARG A 67 12.89 -6.54 6.63
CA ARG A 67 12.75 -7.08 7.99
C ARG A 67 11.28 -7.20 8.41
N ILE A 68 10.47 -6.19 8.08
CA ILE A 68 9.02 -6.21 8.37
C ILE A 68 8.32 -7.27 7.51
N ARG A 69 8.67 -7.43 6.23
CA ARG A 69 8.14 -8.49 5.36
C ARG A 69 8.48 -9.89 5.88
N ALA A 70 9.72 -10.11 6.29
CA ALA A 70 10.13 -11.38 6.89
C ALA A 70 9.36 -11.67 8.20
N ALA A 71 9.14 -10.66 9.04
CA ALA A 71 8.27 -10.78 10.21
C ALA A 71 6.79 -10.98 9.83
N ALA A 72 6.33 -10.39 8.72
CA ALA A 72 4.96 -10.53 8.22
C ALA A 72 4.66 -11.93 7.65
N THR A 73 5.67 -12.74 7.35
CA THR A 73 5.51 -14.14 6.91
C THR A 73 5.49 -15.18 8.04
N THR A 74 5.78 -14.83 9.30
CA THR A 74 5.81 -15.82 10.39
C THR A 74 4.40 -16.31 10.76
N ALA A 75 4.28 -17.55 11.24
CA ALA A 75 3.08 -17.97 11.96
C ALA A 75 2.94 -17.21 13.29
N GLY A 76 1.76 -17.26 13.94
CA GLY A 76 1.52 -16.58 15.21
C GLY A 76 1.23 -15.08 15.12
N PRO A 77 1.18 -14.39 16.26
CA PRO A 77 0.89 -12.95 16.32
C PRO A 77 2.15 -12.09 16.09
N LEU A 78 1.96 -10.97 15.40
CA LEU A 78 2.99 -10.00 15.06
C LEU A 78 2.77 -8.68 15.81
N PHE A 79 3.82 -8.19 16.48
CA PHE A 79 3.82 -6.94 17.23
C PHE A 79 4.90 -6.00 16.68
N LEU A 80 4.53 -4.78 16.26
CA LEU A 80 5.48 -3.74 15.86
C LEU A 80 5.46 -2.62 16.89
N TYR A 81 6.61 -2.30 17.46
CA TYR A 81 6.82 -1.19 18.38
C TYR A 81 7.62 -0.11 17.67
N ILE A 82 6.97 1.02 17.33
CA ILE A 82 7.56 2.06 16.49
C ILE A 82 7.73 3.36 17.30
N ALA A 83 8.98 3.69 17.63
CA ALA A 83 9.36 5.00 18.13
C ALA A 83 9.98 5.82 17.00
N GLY A 84 9.57 7.07 16.79
CA GLY A 84 10.23 7.86 15.76
C GLY A 84 9.61 9.18 15.35
N GLN A 85 10.17 9.77 14.30
CA GLN A 85 9.76 11.06 13.78
C GLN A 85 8.88 10.90 12.54
N LEU A 86 7.66 11.43 12.60
CA LEU A 86 6.71 11.43 11.49
C LEU A 86 6.84 12.75 10.72
N GLN A 87 6.97 12.67 9.40
CA GLN A 87 7.09 13.81 8.51
C GLN A 87 6.16 13.67 7.31
N LEU A 88 5.87 14.78 6.64
CA LEU A 88 5.02 14.80 5.46
C LEU A 88 5.83 15.09 4.18
N ASP A 89 5.65 14.30 3.13
CA ASP A 89 6.16 14.68 1.80
C ASP A 89 5.28 15.78 1.20
N HIS A 90 5.77 17.02 1.24
CA HIS A 90 5.18 18.21 0.60
C HIS A 90 4.72 18.04 -0.87
N LYS A 91 5.21 17.03 -1.61
CA LYS A 91 4.77 16.76 -2.99
C LYS A 91 3.60 15.81 -3.12
N GLN A 92 3.45 14.87 -2.19
CA GLN A 92 2.45 13.79 -2.25
C GLN A 92 1.44 13.85 -1.10
N ASN A 93 1.69 14.69 -0.08
CA ASN A 93 0.96 14.75 1.19
C ASN A 93 0.84 13.36 1.85
N LEU A 94 1.92 12.56 1.75
CA LEU A 94 2.02 11.23 2.33
C LEU A 94 2.93 11.25 3.56
N PHE A 95 2.46 10.61 4.62
CA PHE A 95 3.25 10.38 5.83
C PHE A 95 4.48 9.50 5.55
N HIS A 96 5.60 9.88 6.12
CA HIS A 96 6.87 9.15 6.10
C HIS A 96 7.44 9.08 7.53
N LEU A 97 7.88 7.91 7.95
CA LEU A 97 8.72 7.74 9.13
C LEU A 97 10.17 8.10 8.74
N ALA A 98 10.72 9.12 9.38
CA ALA A 98 12.04 9.64 9.04
C ALA A 98 13.16 8.75 9.63
N LEU A 99 14.06 8.32 8.76
CA LEU A 99 15.16 7.40 9.05
C LEU A 99 16.47 8.16 9.32
N ALA A 100 17.55 7.47 9.69
CA ALA A 100 18.78 8.13 10.14
C ALA A 100 19.41 9.10 9.13
N ARG A 101 19.26 8.83 7.82
CA ARG A 101 19.75 9.70 6.72
C ARG A 101 18.69 10.67 6.18
N THR A 102 17.52 10.73 6.79
CA THR A 102 16.42 11.56 6.32
C THR A 102 16.64 13.04 6.63
N SER A 103 16.38 13.87 5.62
CA SER A 103 16.29 15.33 5.73
C SER A 103 15.03 15.80 4.99
N PRO A 104 14.53 17.04 5.23
CA PRO A 104 13.37 17.56 4.52
C PRO A 104 13.52 17.52 2.98
N ALA A 105 14.74 17.68 2.45
CA ALA A 105 15.00 17.61 1.01
C ALA A 105 15.09 16.18 0.46
N THR A 106 15.40 15.19 1.31
CA THR A 106 15.61 13.78 0.91
C THR A 106 14.49 12.85 1.39
N LEU A 107 13.45 13.37 2.04
CA LEU A 107 12.39 12.62 2.73
C LEU A 107 11.80 11.50 1.86
N ARG A 108 11.34 11.85 0.65
CA ARG A 108 10.74 10.91 -0.31
C ARG A 108 11.65 9.75 -0.77
N TYR A 109 12.97 9.89 -0.63
CA TYR A 109 13.95 8.89 -1.07
C TYR A 109 14.60 8.12 0.08
N THR A 110 14.48 8.61 1.32
CA THR A 110 15.23 8.10 2.48
C THR A 110 14.37 7.81 3.70
N GLY A 111 13.22 8.46 3.84
CA GLY A 111 12.19 8.10 4.82
C GLY A 111 11.47 6.82 4.39
N LEU A 112 10.84 6.15 5.35
CA LEU A 112 9.96 5.01 5.10
C LEU A 112 8.52 5.52 4.88
N PRO A 113 7.93 5.39 3.68
CA PRO A 113 6.55 5.80 3.42
C PRO A 113 5.58 4.98 4.27
N TRP A 114 4.66 5.63 4.99
CA TRP A 114 3.75 4.97 5.91
C TRP A 114 2.81 3.98 5.21
N HIS A 115 2.37 4.31 4.00
CA HIS A 115 1.54 3.41 3.18
C HIS A 115 2.26 2.14 2.73
N TRP A 116 3.60 2.11 2.69
CA TRP A 116 4.36 0.88 2.44
C TRP A 116 4.30 -0.05 3.65
N LEU A 117 4.37 0.50 4.87
CA LEU A 117 4.16 -0.28 6.10
C LEU A 117 2.76 -0.91 6.13
N THR A 118 1.71 -0.15 5.76
CA THR A 118 0.36 -0.70 5.55
C THR A 118 0.35 -1.84 4.53
N GLY A 119 1.10 -1.70 3.43
CA GLY A 119 1.22 -2.71 2.37
C GLY A 119 1.80 -4.04 2.85
N GLU A 120 2.91 -4.02 3.61
CA GLU A 120 3.54 -5.25 4.13
C GLU A 120 2.66 -6.00 5.14
N LEU A 121 1.82 -5.28 5.90
CA LEU A 121 0.93 -5.88 6.90
C LEU A 121 -0.41 -6.38 6.30
N LYS A 122 -0.82 -5.88 5.12
CA LYS A 122 -2.12 -6.15 4.49
C LYS A 122 -2.44 -7.63 4.28
N LEU A 123 -1.43 -8.47 4.09
CA LEU A 123 -1.60 -9.91 3.85
C LEU A 123 -1.77 -10.75 5.13
N ARG A 124 -1.59 -10.16 6.32
CA ARG A 124 -1.79 -10.88 7.59
C ARG A 124 -3.26 -11.04 7.91
N ARG A 125 -3.59 -12.14 8.60
CA ARG A 125 -4.94 -12.42 9.10
C ARG A 125 -5.39 -11.30 10.05
N PRO A 126 -6.60 -10.73 9.91
CA PRO A 126 -7.13 -9.72 10.82
C PRO A 126 -7.02 -10.13 12.30
N GLY A 127 -6.67 -9.19 13.16
CA GLY A 127 -6.50 -9.42 14.60
C GLY A 127 -5.18 -10.09 15.01
N THR A 128 -4.37 -10.60 14.07
CA THR A 128 -3.04 -11.19 14.36
C THR A 128 -1.90 -10.18 14.41
N THR A 129 -2.14 -8.93 14.01
CA THR A 129 -1.12 -7.88 13.96
C THR A 129 -1.50 -6.73 14.88
N THR A 130 -0.57 -6.35 15.76
CA THR A 130 -0.67 -5.17 16.62
C THR A 130 0.50 -4.25 16.34
N VAL A 131 0.23 -2.96 16.17
CA VAL A 131 1.25 -1.92 16.07
C VAL A 131 1.05 -0.93 17.22
N VAL A 132 2.15 -0.58 17.87
CA VAL A 132 2.19 0.31 19.03
C VAL A 132 3.18 1.42 18.73
N VAL A 133 2.71 2.67 18.69
CA VAL A 133 3.49 3.81 18.18
C VAL A 133 3.74 4.89 19.24
N ASP A 134 4.90 5.55 19.15
CA ASP A 134 5.22 6.76 19.92
C ASP A 134 5.98 7.72 19.01
N LEU A 135 5.22 8.62 18.38
CA LEU A 135 5.68 9.43 17.25
C LEU A 135 5.74 10.92 17.61
N VAL A 136 6.77 11.59 17.12
CA VAL A 136 6.83 13.06 17.10
C VAL A 136 6.64 13.54 15.66
N ALA A 137 5.51 14.20 15.41
CA ALA A 137 5.16 14.71 14.09
C ALA A 137 5.73 16.12 13.87
N ASP A 138 6.29 16.39 12.70
CA ASP A 138 6.59 17.78 12.30
C ASP A 138 5.31 18.60 12.09
N ALA A 139 5.43 19.92 11.89
CA ALA A 139 4.27 20.82 11.87
C ALA A 139 3.25 20.51 10.76
N GLU A 140 3.69 19.93 9.64
CA GLU A 140 2.79 19.57 8.54
C GLU A 140 2.15 18.20 8.78
N ALA A 141 2.95 17.21 9.21
CA ALA A 141 2.45 15.90 9.61
C ALA A 141 1.48 16.01 10.80
N TRP A 142 1.71 16.91 11.75
CA TRP A 142 0.85 17.14 12.91
C TRP A 142 -0.53 17.68 12.50
N ARG A 143 -0.56 18.66 11.58
CA ARG A 143 -1.81 19.20 11.03
C ARG A 143 -2.60 18.13 10.27
N GLN A 144 -1.93 17.28 9.51
CA GLN A 144 -2.62 16.23 8.74
C GLN A 144 -3.09 15.08 9.63
N VAL A 145 -2.28 14.59 10.60
CA VAL A 145 -2.69 13.50 11.49
C VAL A 145 -3.84 13.89 12.43
N THR A 146 -3.96 15.17 12.80
CA THR A 146 -5.11 15.69 13.58
C THR A 146 -6.36 15.92 12.73
N THR A 147 -6.24 16.02 11.40
CA THR A 147 -7.37 16.25 10.47
C THR A 147 -7.88 14.96 9.83
N GLU A 148 -6.97 14.09 9.38
CA GLU A 148 -7.26 12.88 8.60
C GLU A 148 -7.02 11.58 9.38
N GLY A 149 -6.33 11.67 10.54
CA GLY A 149 -5.89 10.51 11.32
C GLY A 149 -4.65 9.82 10.76
N ILE A 150 -4.29 8.69 11.37
CA ILE A 150 -3.26 7.76 10.88
C ILE A 150 -3.66 6.33 11.22
N GLY A 151 -3.44 5.40 10.28
CA GLY A 151 -3.88 4.01 10.40
C GLY A 151 -3.01 3.07 9.55
N LEU A 152 -3.21 1.76 9.72
CA LEU A 152 -2.43 0.69 9.06
C LEU A 152 -3.33 -0.34 8.37
N GLY A 153 -4.44 0.14 7.79
CA GLY A 153 -5.41 -0.68 7.07
C GLY A 153 -6.31 -1.53 7.96
N HIS A 154 -7.24 -2.24 7.33
CA HIS A 154 -8.19 -3.12 8.03
C HIS A 154 -7.48 -4.34 8.64
N GLY A 155 -7.91 -4.76 9.83
CA GLY A 155 -7.40 -5.96 10.50
C GLY A 155 -6.16 -5.77 11.37
N THR A 156 -5.47 -4.63 11.27
CA THR A 156 -4.34 -4.25 12.14
C THR A 156 -4.85 -3.50 13.36
N ARG A 157 -4.44 -3.90 14.58
CA ARG A 157 -4.61 -3.07 15.79
C ARG A 157 -3.57 -1.95 15.79
N LEU A 158 -3.96 -0.72 16.07
CA LEU A 158 -3.05 0.41 16.25
C LEU A 158 -3.31 1.11 17.58
N TYR A 159 -2.36 1.01 18.50
CA TYR A 159 -2.33 1.81 19.73
C TYR A 159 -1.16 2.79 19.70
N GLY A 160 -1.22 3.87 20.47
CA GLY A 160 -0.03 4.69 20.67
C GLY A 160 -0.29 6.14 21.00
N ARG A 161 0.75 6.94 20.75
CA ARG A 161 0.76 8.38 20.96
C ARG A 161 1.44 9.07 19.77
N VAL A 162 0.89 10.19 19.33
CA VAL A 162 1.52 11.15 18.42
C VAL A 162 1.53 12.50 19.11
N VAL A 163 2.67 13.20 19.09
CA VAL A 163 2.80 14.55 19.64
C VAL A 163 3.38 15.50 18.59
N PRO A 164 3.07 16.81 18.63
CA PRO A 164 3.71 17.79 17.76
C PRO A 164 5.19 17.99 18.07
N ALA A 165 5.92 18.50 17.08
CA ALA A 165 7.28 18.99 17.23
C ALA A 165 7.34 20.08 18.32
N PRO A 166 8.31 20.03 19.25
CA PRO A 166 8.41 21.03 20.30
C PRO A 166 8.75 22.41 19.73
N PRO A 167 8.21 23.52 20.28
CA PRO A 167 8.43 24.89 19.76
C PRO A 167 9.85 25.42 20.02
N ARG A 168 10.68 24.68 20.77
CA ARG A 168 12.11 24.95 20.99
C ARG A 168 12.92 23.77 20.46
N ARG A 169 14.21 23.98 20.18
CA ARG A 169 15.21 22.95 19.81
C ARG A 169 15.49 21.97 20.97
N LYS A 170 14.46 21.23 21.41
CA LYS A 170 14.52 20.14 22.37
C LYS A 170 14.28 18.85 21.61
N VAL A 171 15.06 17.82 21.91
CA VAL A 171 14.78 16.45 21.46
C VAL A 171 13.88 15.81 22.52
N LEU A 172 12.73 15.27 22.09
CA LEU A 172 11.80 14.53 22.96
C LEU A 172 12.26 13.07 23.12
N THR A 173 11.70 12.37 24.10
CA THR A 173 11.88 10.92 24.27
C THR A 173 10.55 10.17 24.08
N PRO A 174 10.58 8.88 23.68
CA PRO A 174 9.37 8.06 23.53
C PRO A 174 8.76 7.68 24.91
N ALA A 175 8.12 8.65 25.56
CA ALA A 175 7.59 8.52 26.91
C ALA A 175 6.41 7.53 27.03
N TYR A 176 5.61 7.33 25.99
CA TYR A 176 4.51 6.36 25.98
C TYR A 176 5.06 4.92 25.90
N LEU A 177 6.02 4.65 25.00
CA LEU A 177 6.67 3.34 24.93
C LEU A 177 7.56 3.07 26.16
N ALA A 178 8.20 4.11 26.73
CA ALA A 178 8.92 3.99 27.99
C ALA A 178 8.00 3.66 29.17
N ALA A 179 6.77 4.21 29.20
CA ALA A 179 5.75 3.86 30.18
C ALA A 179 5.29 2.40 30.03
N CYS A 180 5.03 1.93 28.79
CA CYS A 180 4.73 0.52 28.51
C CYS A 180 5.83 -0.42 29.02
N ALA A 181 7.09 -0.12 28.69
CA ALA A 181 8.27 -0.83 29.17
C ALA A 181 8.35 -0.89 30.71
N ALA A 182 8.08 0.22 31.40
CA ALA A 182 8.07 0.27 32.86
C ALA A 182 6.96 -0.58 33.49
N ILE A 183 5.77 -0.60 32.89
CA ILE A 183 4.64 -1.43 33.32
C ILE A 183 5.00 -2.91 33.23
N TRP A 184 5.52 -3.38 32.09
CA TRP A 184 5.92 -4.79 31.94
C TRP A 184 7.10 -5.20 32.84
N ARG A 185 8.08 -4.31 33.05
CA ARG A 185 9.22 -4.55 33.95
C ARG A 185 8.81 -4.67 35.43
N SER A 186 7.67 -4.10 35.84
CA SER A 186 7.11 -4.32 37.19
C SER A 186 6.44 -5.70 37.39
N GLY A 187 6.52 -6.59 36.41
CA GLY A 187 5.90 -7.93 36.45
C GLY A 187 4.43 -7.95 36.01
N MET A 188 3.77 -6.80 35.88
CA MET A 188 2.38 -6.72 35.40
C MET A 188 2.23 -7.21 33.96
N ARG A 189 1.10 -7.87 33.66
CA ARG A 189 0.73 -8.38 32.32
C ARG A 189 -0.67 -7.91 31.93
N PRO A 190 -0.92 -6.58 31.82
CA PRO A 190 -2.21 -6.06 31.39
C PRO A 190 -2.48 -6.42 29.92
N THR A 191 -3.77 -6.48 29.56
CA THR A 191 -4.21 -6.52 28.16
C THR A 191 -3.86 -5.21 27.45
N LEU A 192 -3.74 -5.23 26.12
CA LEU A 192 -3.37 -4.04 25.32
C LEU A 192 -4.20 -2.78 25.61
N PRO A 193 -5.55 -2.82 25.73
CA PRO A 193 -6.32 -1.63 26.08
C PRO A 193 -5.98 -1.06 27.47
N HIS A 194 -5.86 -1.90 28.50
CA HIS A 194 -5.46 -1.45 29.84
C HIS A 194 -4.00 -0.96 29.88
N LEU A 195 -3.11 -1.57 29.10
CA LEU A 195 -1.74 -1.07 28.94
C LEU A 195 -1.75 0.32 28.31
N HIS A 196 -2.56 0.53 27.26
CA HIS A 196 -2.71 1.82 26.60
C HIS A 196 -3.22 2.89 27.57
N GLU A 197 -4.28 2.61 28.33
CA GLU A 197 -4.82 3.51 29.37
C GLU A 197 -3.77 3.89 30.43
N GLN A 198 -3.03 2.90 30.95
CA GLN A 198 -1.96 3.12 31.94
C GLN A 198 -0.74 3.85 31.35
N ALA A 199 -0.41 3.64 30.09
CA ALA A 199 0.69 4.34 29.42
C ALA A 199 0.30 5.77 29.04
N THR A 200 -0.94 5.99 28.59
CA THR A 200 -1.53 7.31 28.30
C THR A 200 -1.51 8.17 29.55
N SER A 201 -2.07 7.70 30.67
CA SER A 201 -2.06 8.46 31.95
C SER A 201 -0.65 8.83 32.45
N ARG A 202 0.37 8.01 32.15
CA ARG A 202 1.79 8.27 32.50
C ARG A 202 2.56 9.11 31.47
N SER A 203 2.00 9.36 30.29
CA SER A 203 2.66 10.07 29.18
C SER A 203 1.86 11.27 28.63
N THR A 204 0.80 11.66 29.34
CA THR A 204 -0.03 12.84 29.09
C THR A 204 0.80 14.08 28.76
N THR A 205 0.46 14.71 27.65
CA THR A 205 0.97 16.02 27.23
C THR A 205 -0.23 16.77 26.62
N PRO A 206 -0.41 18.08 26.84
CA PRO A 206 -1.66 18.77 26.44
C PRO A 206 -2.00 18.67 24.95
N GLU A 207 -1.00 18.51 24.10
CA GLU A 207 -1.13 18.40 22.65
C GLU A 207 -0.92 16.96 22.13
N ALA A 208 -1.03 15.94 22.98
CA ALA A 208 -0.86 14.55 22.56
C ALA A 208 -2.16 13.96 21.96
N LEU A 209 -2.05 13.42 20.75
CA LEU A 209 -3.07 12.56 20.15
C LEU A 209 -2.79 11.11 20.56
N PHE A 210 -3.71 10.50 21.30
CA PHE A 210 -3.65 9.08 21.65
C PHE A 210 -4.46 8.26 20.64
N LEU A 211 -3.87 7.15 20.19
CA LEU A 211 -4.45 6.26 19.19
C LEU A 211 -4.89 4.96 19.86
N SER A 212 -6.11 4.52 19.54
CA SER A 212 -6.67 3.24 19.97
C SER A 212 -7.65 2.74 18.90
N LEU A 213 -7.11 2.16 17.83
CA LEU A 213 -7.87 1.56 16.73
C LEU A 213 -7.79 0.04 16.81
N ASP A 214 -8.88 -0.58 17.26
CA ASP A 214 -9.08 -2.02 17.12
C ASP A 214 -9.82 -2.33 15.81
N PRO A 215 -9.47 -3.42 15.09
CA PRO A 215 -10.33 -3.92 14.03
C PRO A 215 -11.63 -4.37 14.68
N ALA A 216 -12.77 -3.97 14.09
CA ALA A 216 -14.08 -4.42 14.56
C ALA A 216 -14.07 -5.94 14.72
N PRO A 217 -14.55 -6.48 15.86
CA PRO A 217 -14.59 -7.91 16.06
C PRO A 217 -15.42 -8.50 14.92
N VAL A 218 -14.81 -9.41 14.14
CA VAL A 218 -15.58 -10.28 13.27
C VAL A 218 -16.57 -10.98 14.19
N PRO A 219 -17.90 -10.86 13.97
CA PRO A 219 -18.84 -11.63 14.76
C PRO A 219 -18.51 -13.09 14.47
N THR A 220 -17.89 -13.76 15.44
CA THR A 220 -17.88 -15.22 15.47
C THR A 220 -19.33 -15.64 15.28
N PRO A 221 -19.68 -16.40 14.22
CA PRO A 221 -20.99 -17.01 14.17
C PRO A 221 -21.14 -17.76 15.50
N PRO A 222 -22.29 -17.64 16.19
CA PRO A 222 -22.48 -18.37 17.42
C PRO A 222 -22.16 -19.84 17.14
N ASP A 223 -21.36 -20.46 18.01
CA ASP A 223 -21.27 -21.92 18.02
C ASP A 223 -22.70 -22.45 17.92
N PRO A 224 -22.98 -23.46 17.07
CA PRO A 224 -24.28 -24.09 17.05
C PRO A 224 -24.49 -24.78 18.42
N ALA A 225 -25.04 -23.99 19.35
CA ALA A 225 -25.40 -24.41 20.69
C ALA A 225 -26.22 -25.69 20.55
N GLY A 226 -25.72 -26.75 21.17
CA GLY A 226 -25.82 -28.08 20.60
C GLY A 226 -27.21 -28.45 20.13
N THR A 227 -27.29 -29.03 18.92
CA THR A 227 -28.47 -29.77 18.47
C THR A 227 -28.88 -30.69 19.61
N ALA A 228 -30.00 -30.37 20.27
CA ALA A 228 -30.46 -31.08 21.44
C ALA A 228 -30.82 -32.51 21.03
N ARG A 229 -29.84 -33.42 21.19
CA ARG A 229 -30.03 -34.85 20.99
C ARG A 229 -31.17 -35.26 21.93
N PRO A 230 -32.30 -35.77 21.41
CA PRO A 230 -33.42 -36.17 22.26
C PRO A 230 -32.94 -37.23 23.23
N ALA A 231 -33.32 -37.07 24.50
CA ALA A 231 -32.92 -37.98 25.56
C ALA A 231 -33.43 -39.40 25.27
N PRO A 232 -32.60 -40.45 25.42
CA PRO A 232 -33.11 -41.80 25.54
C PRO A 232 -33.89 -41.89 26.85
N THR A 233 -35.17 -42.25 26.79
CA THR A 233 -35.98 -42.52 27.98
C THR A 233 -35.53 -43.82 28.65
N ASP A 234 -35.41 -43.79 29.98
CA ASP A 234 -35.03 -44.93 30.79
C ASP A 234 -35.93 -46.15 30.56
N ARG A 235 -35.31 -47.32 30.51
CA ARG A 235 -35.94 -48.57 30.97
C ARG A 235 -35.01 -49.27 31.96
N THR A 236 -35.50 -49.32 33.19
CA THR A 236 -34.95 -49.98 34.38
C THR A 236 -34.59 -51.44 34.13
N GLY A 237 -33.49 -51.97 34.71
CA GLY A 237 -33.07 -53.35 34.43
C GLY A 237 -31.90 -54.02 35.17
N ASP A 238 -31.46 -53.52 36.34
CA ASP A 238 -30.68 -54.28 37.36
C ASP A 238 -29.28 -54.89 36.97
N PRO A 239 -28.48 -55.49 37.89
CA PRO A 239 -27.05 -55.14 37.96
C PRO A 239 -26.07 -56.33 37.81
N GLY A 240 -24.82 -56.02 37.42
CA GLY A 240 -23.72 -56.99 37.40
C GLY A 240 -22.36 -56.31 37.52
N ALA A 241 -21.66 -56.54 38.64
CA ALA A 241 -20.33 -55.98 38.89
C ALA A 241 -19.21 -56.72 38.14
N THR A 242 -18.08 -56.05 37.85
CA THR A 242 -16.66 -56.52 38.04
C THR A 242 -15.63 -55.48 37.55
N ILE A 243 -15.19 -54.59 38.46
CA ILE A 243 -13.80 -54.32 38.90
C ILE A 243 -12.59 -54.75 37.99
N VAL A 244 -11.91 -53.76 37.36
CA VAL A 244 -10.44 -53.56 36.99
C VAL A 244 -9.59 -54.62 36.22
N PRO A 245 -8.32 -54.35 35.75
CA PRO A 245 -7.67 -53.11 35.24
C PRO A 245 -6.74 -53.26 33.98
N ALA A 246 -6.34 -52.11 33.40
CA ALA A 246 -5.03 -51.70 32.80
C ALA A 246 -4.08 -52.62 31.98
N ALA A 247 -3.77 -52.17 30.74
CA ALA A 247 -2.43 -52.00 30.10
C ALA A 247 -1.48 -53.22 29.87
N PRO A 248 -0.38 -53.16 29.07
CA PRO A 248 0.23 -52.02 28.36
C PRO A 248 0.59 -52.28 26.86
N ALA A 249 1.44 -51.40 26.29
CA ALA A 249 1.85 -51.34 24.89
C ALA A 249 2.92 -52.38 24.46
N ALA A 250 3.08 -52.55 23.14
CA ALA A 250 4.21 -53.26 22.51
C ALA A 250 4.87 -52.39 21.42
N SER A 251 6.20 -52.44 21.35
CA SER A 251 7.05 -51.48 20.65
C SER A 251 7.29 -51.81 19.17
N GLY A 252 7.30 -50.78 18.32
CA GLY A 252 7.76 -50.88 16.92
C GLY A 252 9.28 -51.04 16.81
N GLY A 253 9.73 -51.79 15.79
CA GLY A 253 11.13 -52.20 15.65
C GLY A 253 12.09 -51.12 15.12
N SER A 254 13.39 -51.32 15.41
CA SER A 254 14.50 -50.51 14.89
C SER A 254 15.36 -51.36 13.95
N ALA A 255 15.52 -50.90 12.71
CA ALA A 255 16.37 -51.51 11.69
C ALA A 255 17.53 -50.57 11.29
N ARG A 256 18.64 -51.15 10.84
CA ARG A 256 19.96 -50.51 10.83
C ARG A 256 20.42 -50.01 9.45
N SER A 257 21.13 -48.87 9.48
CA SER A 257 22.44 -48.58 8.83
C SER A 257 22.67 -48.67 7.30
N ALA A 258 23.72 -47.92 6.92
CA ALA A 258 24.50 -47.89 5.68
C ALA A 258 23.86 -47.19 4.46
N SER A 259 24.42 -46.20 3.75
CA SER A 259 25.74 -45.54 3.61
C SER A 259 26.51 -45.83 2.30
N ALA A 260 26.94 -44.74 1.66
CA ALA A 260 28.07 -44.58 0.71
C ALA A 260 27.89 -44.96 -0.78
N GLY A 261 28.58 -44.18 -1.63
CA GLY A 261 28.61 -44.29 -3.10
C GLY A 261 28.51 -42.93 -3.82
N ARG A 262 29.38 -41.95 -3.57
CA ARG A 262 30.55 -41.63 -4.43
C ARG A 262 30.34 -41.85 -5.94
N SER A 263 30.48 -40.77 -6.72
CA SER A 263 31.30 -40.80 -7.94
C SER A 263 31.89 -39.43 -8.32
N ARG A 264 33.09 -39.47 -8.92
CA ARG A 264 33.87 -38.38 -9.53
C ARG A 264 33.57 -38.43 -11.05
N SER A 265 33.73 -37.40 -11.89
CA SER A 265 34.94 -36.63 -12.20
C SER A 265 34.67 -35.61 -13.34
N GLN A 266 35.48 -34.55 -13.42
CA GLN A 266 36.21 -33.98 -14.59
C GLN A 266 35.53 -33.93 -16.00
N GLY A 267 35.66 -32.88 -16.82
CA GLY A 267 36.37 -31.60 -16.63
C GLY A 267 36.59 -30.83 -17.95
N SER A 268 37.29 -29.69 -17.86
CA SER A 268 38.07 -29.01 -18.90
C SER A 268 37.40 -28.24 -20.07
N ALA A 269 37.77 -26.96 -20.13
CA ALA A 269 37.55 -25.91 -21.13
C ALA A 269 37.81 -26.21 -22.62
N THR A 270 37.27 -25.35 -23.50
CA THR A 270 38.07 -24.64 -24.53
C THR A 270 37.35 -23.45 -25.16
N ARG A 271 38.12 -22.46 -25.64
CA ARG A 271 37.71 -21.32 -26.52
C ARG A 271 38.60 -21.35 -27.77
N PRO A 272 38.10 -20.95 -28.94
CA PRO A 272 38.90 -20.09 -29.83
C PRO A 272 38.08 -18.94 -30.46
N ALA A 273 38.72 -18.17 -31.37
CA ALA A 273 38.20 -16.93 -31.97
C ALA A 273 38.55 -16.84 -33.48
N GLY A 274 38.06 -15.79 -34.17
CA GLY A 274 38.25 -15.50 -35.61
C GLY A 274 37.03 -15.88 -36.46
N HIS A 275 36.71 -15.28 -37.62
CA HIS A 275 37.24 -14.16 -38.45
C HIS A 275 36.02 -13.57 -39.22
N GLU A 276 35.79 -12.26 -39.36
CA GLU A 276 36.26 -11.32 -40.43
C GLU A 276 35.32 -11.22 -41.68
N ALA A 277 35.55 -10.19 -42.54
CA ALA A 277 34.76 -9.70 -43.71
C ALA A 277 33.49 -8.88 -43.36
N SER A 278 33.32 -7.57 -43.66
CA SER A 278 33.75 -6.66 -44.74
C SER A 278 32.86 -6.66 -45.99
N ALA A 279 32.01 -5.63 -46.15
CA ALA A 279 31.75 -4.92 -47.42
C ALA A 279 30.69 -3.79 -47.25
N ALA A 280 31.05 -2.58 -47.72
CA ALA A 280 30.16 -1.52 -48.20
C ALA A 280 30.67 -1.15 -49.63
N PRO A 281 30.12 -0.18 -50.40
CA PRO A 281 28.98 0.71 -50.16
C PRO A 281 28.00 0.76 -51.36
N GLY A 282 27.02 1.68 -51.35
CA GLY A 282 26.18 1.96 -52.52
C GLY A 282 25.27 3.18 -52.39
N THR A 283 25.73 4.34 -52.89
CA THR A 283 24.91 5.57 -53.05
C THR A 283 24.85 5.93 -54.53
N PRO A 284 23.64 6.18 -55.07
CA PRO A 284 23.40 7.43 -55.82
C PRO A 284 21.94 7.93 -55.58
N ALA A 285 21.48 9.13 -55.93
CA ALA A 285 21.99 10.44 -56.30
C ALA A 285 20.71 11.30 -56.55
N LEU A 286 20.77 12.62 -56.38
CA LEU A 286 19.65 13.54 -56.65
C LEU A 286 19.58 13.95 -58.14
N PRO A 287 18.47 14.56 -58.57
CA PRO A 287 18.57 15.75 -59.43
C PRO A 287 17.80 16.97 -58.90
N ALA A 288 18.29 18.16 -59.29
CA ALA A 288 17.65 19.47 -59.13
C ALA A 288 16.42 19.62 -60.08
N GLY A 289 15.55 20.63 -59.99
CA GLY A 289 15.42 21.79 -59.11
C GLY A 289 14.67 22.92 -59.85
N TYR A 290 14.04 23.88 -59.16
CA TYR A 290 13.43 25.07 -59.79
C TYR A 290 13.50 26.29 -58.86
N THR A 291 13.46 27.49 -59.46
CA THR A 291 13.87 28.77 -58.87
C THR A 291 12.74 29.80 -58.74
N SER A 292 12.98 30.85 -57.94
CA SER A 292 12.31 32.17 -58.01
C SER A 292 10.88 32.25 -57.41
N THR A 293 10.36 33.36 -56.87
CA THR A 293 10.82 34.77 -56.80
C THR A 293 10.31 35.46 -55.52
N ALA A 294 10.93 36.56 -55.08
CA ALA A 294 10.38 37.49 -54.09
C ALA A 294 10.14 38.89 -54.69
N PRO A 295 9.24 39.71 -54.11
CA PRO A 295 9.42 41.16 -54.11
C PRO A 295 9.19 41.83 -52.72
N ALA A 296 9.50 43.13 -52.63
CA ALA A 296 9.74 43.89 -51.40
C ALA A 296 8.70 45.07 -51.18
N PRO A 297 8.79 45.88 -50.10
CA PRO A 297 7.74 46.79 -49.54
C PRO A 297 7.83 48.24 -50.12
N PRO A 298 7.41 49.40 -49.50
CA PRO A 298 6.77 49.77 -48.19
C PRO A 298 5.58 50.80 -48.38
N PRO A 299 5.19 51.79 -47.52
CA PRO A 299 5.57 52.21 -46.16
C PRO A 299 4.37 52.39 -45.12
N PRO A 300 4.02 53.53 -44.44
CA PRO A 300 3.96 53.46 -42.95
C PRO A 300 2.84 54.22 -42.17
N ALA A 301 2.99 54.20 -40.82
CA ALA A 301 2.33 54.97 -39.74
C ALA A 301 1.08 54.33 -39.09
N ALA A 302 0.83 54.46 -37.78
CA ALA A 302 1.38 55.40 -36.79
C ALA A 302 1.90 54.74 -35.48
N ARG A 303 2.59 55.54 -34.65
CA ARG A 303 3.27 55.14 -33.40
C ARG A 303 2.32 55.12 -32.20
N SER A 304 2.54 54.20 -31.26
CA SER A 304 2.16 54.34 -29.84
C SER A 304 3.19 53.68 -28.92
N ALA A 305 3.52 54.32 -27.82
CA ALA A 305 4.58 53.94 -26.88
C ALA A 305 4.08 52.91 -25.81
N PRO A 306 4.98 52.24 -25.04
CA PRO A 306 4.64 50.99 -24.39
C PRO A 306 4.02 51.13 -22.99
N VAL A 307 2.97 50.35 -22.71
CA VAL A 307 2.48 50.09 -21.35
C VAL A 307 3.31 48.97 -20.71
N ARG A 308 3.97 49.28 -19.60
CA ARG A 308 4.84 48.36 -18.86
C ARG A 308 4.01 47.35 -18.05
N ARG A 309 3.73 46.17 -18.63
CA ARG A 309 3.00 45.08 -17.94
C ARG A 309 3.97 44.12 -17.25
N ALA A 310 3.67 43.75 -16.00
CA ALA A 310 4.50 42.87 -15.18
C ALA A 310 4.57 41.43 -15.75
N PRO A 311 5.66 40.68 -15.49
CA PRO A 311 5.81 39.31 -16.00
C PRO A 311 4.78 38.37 -15.37
N ALA A 312 3.89 37.83 -16.21
CA ALA A 312 3.00 36.74 -15.83
C ALA A 312 3.80 35.45 -15.61
N LYS A 313 3.41 34.67 -14.60
CA LYS A 313 4.06 33.41 -14.26
C LYS A 313 3.85 32.38 -15.38
N SER A 314 4.90 31.62 -15.69
CA SER A 314 4.86 30.52 -16.65
C SER A 314 3.94 29.39 -16.17
N ASN A 315 2.88 29.11 -16.92
CA ASN A 315 2.15 27.84 -16.77
C ASN A 315 3.04 26.71 -17.30
N ARG A 316 3.37 25.74 -16.43
CA ARG A 316 3.95 24.45 -16.83
C ARG A 316 2.84 23.38 -16.84
N PRO A 317 2.89 22.36 -17.71
CA PRO A 317 1.81 21.38 -17.80
C PRO A 317 1.62 20.58 -16.49
N LEU A 318 0.36 20.27 -16.19
CA LEU A 318 0.00 19.35 -15.12
C LEU A 318 0.45 17.93 -15.50
N ALA A 319 1.48 17.43 -14.82
CA ALA A 319 1.87 16.02 -14.92
C ALA A 319 0.84 15.17 -14.17
N TRP A 320 -0.13 14.61 -14.90
CA TRP A 320 -1.08 13.63 -14.38
C TRP A 320 -0.32 12.34 -14.03
N GLY A 321 -0.11 12.10 -12.74
CA GLY A 321 0.38 10.82 -12.24
C GLY A 321 -0.69 9.72 -12.38
N PRO A 322 -0.29 8.43 -12.27
CA PRO A 322 -1.24 7.32 -12.22
C PRO A 322 -2.31 7.54 -11.15
N ALA A 323 -3.53 7.13 -11.45
CA ALA A 323 -4.59 7.06 -10.45
C ALA A 323 -4.18 6.14 -9.29
N GLU A 324 -4.31 6.60 -8.06
CA GLU A 324 -4.37 5.68 -6.93
C GLU A 324 -5.81 5.14 -6.85
N PRO A 325 -6.03 3.81 -6.96
CA PRO A 325 -7.37 3.25 -6.97
C PRO A 325 -8.00 3.38 -5.57
N LYS A 326 -9.24 3.89 -5.51
CA LYS A 326 -9.97 4.00 -4.24
C LYS A 326 -10.29 2.61 -3.66
N PRO A 327 -10.39 2.48 -2.32
CA PRO A 327 -10.81 1.23 -1.70
C PRO A 327 -12.29 0.96 -1.96
N VAL A 328 -12.57 -0.02 -2.82
CA VAL A 328 -13.89 -0.64 -2.98
C VAL A 328 -14.27 -1.34 -1.65
N PRO A 329 -15.54 -1.31 -1.19
CA PRO A 329 -16.00 -2.10 -0.05
C PRO A 329 -15.72 -3.61 -0.24
N PRO A 330 -15.65 -4.41 0.85
CA PRO A 330 -15.31 -5.83 0.77
C PRO A 330 -16.43 -6.65 0.10
N GLU A 331 -16.34 -6.80 -1.21
CA GLU A 331 -17.31 -7.59 -1.98
C GLU A 331 -17.06 -9.10 -1.82
N ASN A 332 -18.16 -9.85 -1.69
CA ASN A 332 -18.20 -11.30 -1.49
C ASN A 332 -17.45 -12.05 -2.60
N ARG A 333 -16.17 -12.36 -2.36
CA ARG A 333 -15.37 -13.18 -3.26
C ARG A 333 -15.61 -14.67 -2.96
N PRO A 334 -16.02 -15.50 -3.93
CA PRO A 334 -16.03 -16.95 -3.74
C PRO A 334 -14.62 -17.45 -3.42
N ALA A 335 -14.51 -18.36 -2.44
CA ALA A 335 -13.23 -18.80 -1.92
C ALA A 335 -12.48 -19.73 -2.89
N GLY A 336 -11.26 -19.34 -3.28
CA GLY A 336 -10.33 -20.25 -3.98
C GLY A 336 -9.42 -19.59 -5.03
N GLU A 337 -9.81 -18.45 -5.60
CA GLU A 337 -9.09 -17.86 -6.73
C GLU A 337 -8.03 -16.85 -6.29
N ALA A 338 -6.79 -17.06 -6.73
CA ALA A 338 -5.62 -16.27 -6.32
C ALA A 338 -5.76 -14.79 -6.76
N ASP A 339 -5.27 -13.86 -5.93
CA ASP A 339 -5.30 -12.44 -6.27
C ASP A 339 -4.49 -12.17 -7.56
N PRO A 340 -5.10 -11.61 -8.63
CA PRO A 340 -4.41 -11.37 -9.89
C PRO A 340 -3.57 -10.09 -9.91
N HIS A 341 -3.78 -9.16 -8.96
CA HIS A 341 -3.07 -7.89 -8.95
C HIS A 341 -1.53 -8.04 -8.93
N PRO A 342 -0.92 -8.97 -8.18
CA PRO A 342 0.51 -9.25 -8.26
C PRO A 342 0.99 -9.67 -9.66
N ALA A 343 0.23 -10.51 -10.38
CA ALA A 343 0.58 -10.97 -11.72
C ALA A 343 0.49 -9.83 -12.75
N ILE A 344 -0.59 -9.03 -12.68
CA ILE A 344 -0.80 -7.85 -13.51
C ILE A 344 0.32 -6.81 -13.26
N LEU A 345 0.66 -6.55 -11.99
CA LEU A 345 1.71 -5.61 -11.61
C LEU A 345 3.11 -6.09 -11.99
N ALA A 346 3.39 -7.40 -11.95
CA ALA A 346 4.64 -7.96 -12.42
C ALA A 346 4.79 -7.77 -13.95
N ALA A 347 3.79 -8.23 -14.71
CA ALA A 347 3.77 -8.05 -16.16
C ALA A 347 3.87 -6.57 -16.57
N ALA A 348 3.14 -5.67 -15.91
CA ALA A 348 3.20 -4.23 -16.19
C ALA A 348 4.57 -3.60 -15.85
N ARG A 349 5.27 -4.05 -14.79
CA ARG A 349 6.61 -3.56 -14.42
C ARG A 349 7.70 -4.05 -15.38
N GLU A 350 7.49 -5.21 -16.00
CA GLU A 350 8.38 -5.81 -16.98
C GLU A 350 8.10 -5.32 -18.42
N GLY A 351 7.23 -4.32 -18.60
CA GLY A 351 6.85 -3.79 -19.92
C GLY A 351 5.88 -4.70 -20.70
N ARG A 352 5.45 -5.83 -20.13
CA ARG A 352 4.52 -6.80 -20.73
C ARG A 352 3.07 -6.31 -20.61
N HIS A 353 2.80 -5.06 -21.04
CA HIS A 353 1.51 -4.39 -20.84
C HIS A 353 0.34 -5.10 -21.52
N ALA A 354 0.56 -5.71 -22.70
CA ALA A 354 -0.45 -6.50 -23.40
C ALA A 354 -0.89 -7.75 -22.60
N GLU A 355 0.05 -8.40 -21.91
CA GLU A 355 -0.23 -9.55 -21.04
C GLU A 355 -0.93 -9.10 -19.75
N ALA A 356 -0.45 -8.03 -19.13
CA ALA A 356 -1.13 -7.42 -17.98
C ALA A 356 -2.60 -7.08 -18.31
N ALA A 357 -2.85 -6.54 -19.52
CA ALA A 357 -4.19 -6.21 -20.01
C ALA A 357 -5.04 -7.44 -20.32
N SER A 358 -4.46 -8.55 -20.79
CA SER A 358 -5.20 -9.80 -21.03
C SER A 358 -5.62 -10.49 -19.73
N ILE A 359 -4.75 -10.46 -18.71
CA ILE A 359 -5.09 -10.93 -17.36
C ILE A 359 -6.22 -10.04 -16.81
N ALA A 360 -6.09 -8.72 -16.84
CA ALA A 360 -7.14 -7.81 -16.37
C ALA A 360 -8.48 -7.99 -17.10
N ALA A 361 -8.48 -8.21 -18.41
CA ALA A 361 -9.70 -8.50 -19.20
C ALA A 361 -10.34 -9.87 -18.85
N THR A 362 -9.54 -10.85 -18.46
CA THR A 362 -10.05 -12.15 -17.97
C THR A 362 -10.83 -11.97 -16.66
N TRP A 363 -10.31 -11.12 -15.76
CA TRP A 363 -10.93 -10.82 -14.48
C TRP A 363 -12.11 -9.85 -14.56
N GLU A 364 -12.09 -8.90 -15.49
CA GLU A 364 -13.26 -8.13 -15.92
C GLU A 364 -14.39 -9.07 -16.38
N SER A 365 -14.06 -10.02 -17.26
CA SER A 365 -15.03 -11.01 -17.77
C SER A 365 -15.58 -11.91 -16.66
N ALA A 366 -14.76 -12.27 -15.66
CA ALA A 366 -15.22 -12.99 -14.48
C ALA A 366 -16.12 -12.13 -13.59
N ALA A 367 -15.76 -10.86 -13.36
CA ALA A 367 -16.57 -9.93 -12.58
C ALA A 367 -17.94 -9.67 -13.21
N LEU A 368 -17.99 -9.45 -14.54
CA LEU A 368 -19.24 -9.29 -15.30
C LEU A 368 -20.16 -10.51 -15.19
N ARG A 369 -19.61 -11.73 -15.18
CA ARG A 369 -20.41 -12.97 -15.01
C ARG A 369 -20.91 -13.17 -13.57
N THR A 370 -20.09 -12.84 -12.57
CA THR A 370 -20.39 -13.12 -11.16
C THR A 370 -21.26 -12.04 -10.51
N TYR A 371 -21.05 -10.77 -10.87
CA TYR A 371 -21.66 -9.61 -10.20
C TYR A 371 -22.50 -8.73 -11.14
N GLY A 372 -22.48 -9.00 -12.45
CA GLY A 372 -23.27 -8.31 -13.46
C GLY A 372 -22.60 -7.08 -14.09
N PRO A 373 -23.17 -6.57 -15.19
CA PRO A 373 -22.71 -5.32 -15.83
C PRO A 373 -22.94 -4.12 -14.89
N GLY A 374 -21.93 -3.24 -14.79
CA GLY A 374 -21.99 -2.06 -13.93
C GLY A 374 -21.78 -2.32 -12.44
N SER A 375 -21.36 -3.52 -12.03
CA SER A 375 -20.96 -3.77 -10.64
C SER A 375 -19.66 -3.02 -10.27
N ALA A 376 -19.38 -2.82 -8.98
CA ALA A 376 -18.17 -2.12 -8.56
C ALA A 376 -16.89 -2.89 -8.92
N GLN A 377 -16.90 -4.23 -8.90
CA GLN A 377 -15.81 -5.06 -9.42
C GLN A 377 -15.61 -4.87 -10.93
N ALA A 378 -16.69 -4.84 -11.71
CA ALA A 378 -16.60 -4.68 -13.17
C ALA A 378 -16.04 -3.30 -13.54
N ILE A 379 -16.47 -2.26 -12.82
CA ILE A 379 -15.94 -0.89 -12.93
C ILE A 379 -14.47 -0.85 -12.53
N HIS A 380 -14.08 -1.44 -11.39
CA HIS A 380 -12.67 -1.54 -10.96
C HIS A 380 -11.78 -2.18 -12.03
N TRP A 381 -12.23 -3.25 -12.69
CA TRP A 381 -11.46 -3.87 -13.77
C TRP A 381 -11.37 -3.02 -15.04
N LEU A 382 -12.40 -2.24 -15.39
CA LEU A 382 -12.33 -1.23 -16.44
C LEU A 382 -11.28 -0.16 -16.12
N GLU A 383 -11.25 0.34 -14.88
CA GLU A 383 -10.27 1.35 -14.41
C GLU A 383 -8.83 0.80 -14.48
N VAL A 384 -8.58 -0.43 -14.00
CA VAL A 384 -7.27 -1.09 -14.11
C VAL A 384 -6.83 -1.25 -15.57
N ARG A 385 -7.74 -1.66 -16.47
CA ARG A 385 -7.44 -1.76 -17.90
C ARG A 385 -7.14 -0.40 -18.53
N ALA A 386 -7.82 0.67 -18.10
CA ALA A 386 -7.58 2.02 -18.57
C ALA A 386 -6.17 2.51 -18.19
N ASP A 387 -5.72 2.25 -16.96
CA ASP A 387 -4.35 2.57 -16.53
C ASP A 387 -3.29 1.70 -17.22
N LEU A 388 -3.57 0.43 -17.50
CA LEU A 388 -2.67 -0.43 -18.27
C LEU A 388 -2.52 0.04 -19.73
N ALA A 389 -3.61 0.50 -20.36
CA ALA A 389 -3.55 1.11 -21.70
C ALA A 389 -2.70 2.39 -21.69
N ARG A 390 -2.84 3.25 -20.66
CA ARG A 390 -2.00 4.44 -20.48
C ARG A 390 -0.51 4.08 -20.27
N LEU A 391 -0.21 3.01 -19.53
CA LEU A 391 1.16 2.52 -19.37
C LEU A 391 1.73 1.92 -20.67
N ALA A 392 0.88 1.39 -21.55
CA ALA A 392 1.24 0.95 -22.90
C ALA A 392 1.31 2.09 -23.94
N GLU A 393 1.21 3.34 -23.50
CA GLU A 393 1.16 4.56 -24.35
C GLU A 393 -0.04 4.61 -25.33
N ASP A 394 -1.06 3.76 -25.13
CA ASP A 394 -2.32 3.76 -25.89
C ASP A 394 -3.35 4.72 -25.25
N ALA A 395 -3.14 6.01 -25.48
CA ALA A 395 -4.01 7.09 -24.99
C ALA A 395 -5.46 6.98 -25.53
N ALA A 396 -5.63 6.47 -26.75
CA ALA A 396 -6.95 6.27 -27.36
C ALA A 396 -7.77 5.24 -26.57
N ARG A 397 -7.20 4.06 -26.33
CA ARG A 397 -7.85 3.00 -25.56
C ARG A 397 -8.01 3.34 -24.09
N SER A 398 -7.06 4.07 -23.51
CA SER A 398 -7.20 4.57 -22.13
C SER A 398 -8.37 5.55 -22.01
N CYS A 399 -8.54 6.46 -22.98
CA CYS A 399 -9.69 7.38 -23.05
C CYS A 399 -11.02 6.61 -23.16
N GLU A 400 -11.11 5.65 -24.09
CA GLU A 400 -12.31 4.80 -24.27
C GLU A 400 -12.70 4.07 -22.98
N LEU A 401 -11.73 3.48 -22.27
CA LEU A 401 -11.98 2.72 -21.03
C LEU A 401 -12.36 3.63 -19.84
N TRP A 402 -11.76 4.81 -19.68
CA TRP A 402 -12.17 5.78 -18.66
C TRP A 402 -13.57 6.35 -18.93
N MET A 403 -13.96 6.54 -20.19
CA MET A 403 -15.34 6.90 -20.56
C MET A 403 -16.32 5.78 -20.21
N ALA A 404 -15.99 4.51 -20.51
CA ALA A 404 -16.82 3.36 -20.16
C ALA A 404 -17.00 3.21 -18.64
N ALA A 405 -15.95 3.40 -17.85
CA ALA A 405 -16.03 3.41 -16.38
C ALA A 405 -16.97 4.51 -15.86
N ALA A 406 -16.84 5.74 -16.37
CA ALA A 406 -17.73 6.85 -16.01
C ALA A 406 -19.20 6.56 -16.37
N GLN A 407 -19.46 6.01 -17.57
CA GLN A 407 -20.80 5.61 -18.00
C GLN A 407 -21.41 4.52 -17.10
N ALA A 408 -20.62 3.51 -16.72
CA ALA A 408 -21.06 2.44 -15.85
C ALA A 408 -21.41 2.95 -14.43
N ARG A 409 -20.63 3.89 -13.89
CA ARG A 409 -20.92 4.56 -12.61
C ARG A 409 -22.23 5.36 -12.65
N LEU A 410 -22.44 6.17 -13.69
CA LEU A 410 -23.69 6.92 -13.89
C LEU A 410 -24.89 5.99 -14.07
N ALA A 411 -24.75 4.90 -14.83
CA ALA A 411 -25.81 3.89 -15.01
C ALA A 411 -26.18 3.15 -13.72
N ARG A 412 -25.24 3.07 -12.76
CA ARG A 412 -25.45 2.52 -11.41
C ARG A 412 -26.17 3.49 -10.46
N GLY A 413 -26.43 4.72 -10.89
CA GLY A 413 -27.04 5.77 -10.08
C GLY A 413 -26.07 6.52 -9.16
N GLU A 414 -24.75 6.46 -9.41
CA GLU A 414 -23.80 7.39 -8.77
C GLU A 414 -24.13 8.83 -9.20
N ALA A 415 -24.10 9.75 -8.25
CA ALA A 415 -24.41 11.15 -8.52
C ALA A 415 -23.35 11.78 -9.44
N ALA A 416 -23.76 12.72 -10.29
CA ALA A 416 -22.87 13.35 -11.25
C ALA A 416 -21.78 14.25 -10.61
N ASP A 417 -21.96 14.62 -9.34
CA ASP A 417 -20.99 15.34 -8.50
C ASP A 417 -20.20 14.40 -7.56
N ASP A 418 -20.37 13.07 -7.68
CA ASP A 418 -19.53 12.11 -6.96
C ASP A 418 -18.08 12.20 -7.46
N LYS A 419 -17.14 12.20 -6.49
CA LYS A 419 -15.71 12.34 -6.75
C LYS A 419 -15.14 11.25 -7.67
N ASP A 420 -15.70 10.04 -7.70
CA ASP A 420 -15.23 8.98 -8.60
C ASP A 420 -15.77 9.11 -10.02
N VAL A 421 -17.00 9.58 -10.16
CA VAL A 421 -17.59 9.96 -11.45
C VAL A 421 -16.79 11.13 -12.04
N GLU A 422 -16.57 12.21 -11.27
CA GLU A 422 -15.72 13.34 -11.65
C GLU A 422 -14.32 12.88 -12.05
N ALA A 423 -13.65 12.06 -11.22
CA ALA A 423 -12.29 11.59 -11.48
C ALA A 423 -12.18 10.72 -12.75
N SER A 424 -13.20 9.90 -13.04
CA SER A 424 -13.22 9.07 -14.25
C SER A 424 -13.32 9.92 -15.52
N VAL A 425 -14.20 10.93 -15.52
CA VAL A 425 -14.34 11.86 -16.66
C VAL A 425 -13.13 12.80 -16.79
N ASP A 426 -12.47 13.17 -15.68
CA ASP A 426 -11.18 13.89 -15.69
C ASP A 426 -10.04 13.08 -16.30
N ARG A 427 -9.93 11.78 -16.00
CA ARG A 427 -8.94 10.90 -16.61
C ARG A 427 -9.23 10.64 -18.09
N ALA A 428 -10.49 10.41 -18.46
CA ALA A 428 -10.91 10.30 -19.86
C ALA A 428 -10.53 11.55 -20.67
N HIS A 429 -10.78 12.75 -20.12
CA HIS A 429 -10.45 14.00 -20.77
C HIS A 429 -8.94 14.21 -20.87
N HIS A 430 -8.17 13.92 -19.82
CA HIS A 430 -6.71 13.99 -19.91
C HIS A 430 -6.14 13.06 -20.99
N GLN A 431 -6.60 11.81 -21.04
CA GLN A 431 -6.16 10.88 -22.08
C GLN A 431 -6.53 11.40 -23.48
N TRP A 432 -7.73 11.98 -23.64
CA TRP A 432 -8.13 12.65 -24.89
C TRP A 432 -7.21 13.80 -25.29
N GLU A 433 -6.75 14.61 -24.33
CA GLU A 433 -5.77 15.67 -24.58
C GLU A 433 -4.41 15.12 -25.07
N GLN A 434 -4.08 13.87 -24.77
CA GLN A 434 -2.82 13.22 -25.14
C GLN A 434 -2.90 12.41 -26.45
N LEU A 435 -4.03 12.41 -27.19
CA LEU A 435 -4.08 11.75 -28.50
C LEU A 435 -3.38 12.59 -29.59
N ASP A 436 -2.29 12.04 -30.14
CA ASP A 436 -1.62 12.61 -31.32
C ASP A 436 -2.41 12.40 -32.63
N ASP A 437 -3.24 11.36 -32.73
CA ASP A 437 -4.07 11.10 -33.92
C ASP A 437 -5.33 12.00 -33.94
N PRO A 438 -5.44 12.95 -34.90
CA PRO A 438 -6.58 13.85 -34.99
C PRO A 438 -7.87 13.17 -35.45
N VAL A 439 -7.81 12.03 -36.14
CA VAL A 439 -9.00 11.27 -36.56
C VAL A 439 -9.61 10.59 -35.33
N ARG A 440 -8.80 9.90 -34.53
CA ARG A 440 -9.23 9.28 -33.27
C ARG A 440 -9.68 10.32 -32.24
N ALA A 441 -8.99 11.46 -32.13
CA ALA A 441 -9.43 12.55 -31.26
C ALA A 441 -10.84 13.03 -31.64
N ARG A 442 -11.10 13.28 -32.94
CA ARG A 442 -12.43 13.69 -33.41
C ARG A 442 -13.50 12.62 -33.22
N SER A 443 -13.19 11.32 -33.36
CA SER A 443 -14.19 10.27 -33.14
C SER A 443 -14.62 10.10 -31.68
N LEU A 444 -13.72 10.34 -30.73
CA LEU A 444 -14.00 10.22 -29.29
C LEU A 444 -14.64 11.49 -28.69
N ALA A 445 -14.41 12.65 -29.30
CA ALA A 445 -14.83 13.93 -28.75
C ALA A 445 -16.35 14.10 -28.52
N PRO A 446 -17.28 13.59 -29.36
CA PRO A 446 -18.71 13.66 -29.09
C PRO A 446 -19.14 12.93 -27.82
N ALA A 447 -18.61 11.73 -27.60
CA ALA A 447 -18.89 10.92 -26.41
C ALA A 447 -18.34 11.58 -25.13
N LEU A 448 -17.10 12.09 -25.20
CA LEU A 448 -16.49 12.83 -24.10
C LEU A 448 -17.23 14.14 -23.79
N THR A 449 -17.71 14.85 -24.82
CA THR A 449 -18.51 16.08 -24.66
C THR A 449 -19.85 15.79 -23.99
N ALA A 450 -20.52 14.69 -24.33
CA ALA A 450 -21.75 14.26 -23.67
C ALA A 450 -21.52 13.95 -22.19
N LEU A 451 -20.47 13.17 -21.88
CA LEU A 451 -20.08 12.87 -20.50
C LEU A 451 -19.73 14.14 -19.71
N ARG A 452 -18.96 15.07 -20.29
CA ARG A 452 -18.56 16.32 -19.63
C ARG A 452 -19.71 17.33 -19.47
N ARG A 453 -20.81 17.19 -20.23
CA ARG A 453 -22.07 17.92 -19.98
C ARG A 453 -22.88 17.31 -18.84
N ALA A 454 -22.90 15.98 -18.73
CA ALA A 454 -23.52 15.28 -17.61
C ALA A 454 -22.75 15.47 -16.30
N VAL A 455 -21.41 15.57 -16.38
CA VAL A 455 -20.47 15.70 -15.27
C VAL A 455 -19.61 16.95 -15.51
N PRO A 456 -20.10 18.16 -15.17
CA PRO A 456 -19.36 19.41 -15.43
C PRO A 456 -18.01 19.45 -14.70
N GLY A 457 -17.99 18.93 -13.47
CA GLY A 457 -16.84 18.99 -12.57
C GLY A 457 -16.58 20.38 -12.01
N ARG A 458 -15.66 20.48 -11.04
CA ARG A 458 -15.31 21.73 -10.34
C ARG A 458 -14.41 22.71 -11.12
N LYS A 459 -14.17 22.48 -12.41
CA LYS A 459 -13.22 23.25 -13.24
C LYS A 459 -13.92 23.81 -14.48
N ASP A 460 -14.40 25.06 -14.37
CA ASP A 460 -14.92 25.82 -15.50
C ASP A 460 -13.84 25.98 -16.58
N GLY A 461 -14.05 25.31 -17.72
CA GLY A 461 -13.14 25.37 -18.88
C GLY A 461 -12.94 24.05 -19.61
N ALA A 462 -13.27 22.90 -19.00
CA ALA A 462 -13.06 21.58 -19.63
C ALA A 462 -13.81 21.43 -20.98
N LEU A 463 -15.09 21.84 -21.04
CA LEU A 463 -15.87 21.84 -22.29
C LEU A 463 -15.28 22.77 -23.37
N GLN A 464 -14.75 23.92 -22.95
CA GLN A 464 -14.13 24.89 -23.86
C GLN A 464 -12.77 24.42 -24.39
N ALA A 465 -12.07 23.52 -23.69
CA ALA A 465 -10.85 22.89 -24.20
C ALA A 465 -11.17 21.93 -25.35
N ILE A 466 -12.19 21.06 -25.17
CA ILE A 466 -12.66 20.12 -26.20
C ILE A 466 -13.13 20.89 -27.45
N GLN A 467 -13.97 21.91 -27.28
CA GLN A 467 -14.50 22.74 -28.38
C GLN A 467 -13.44 23.55 -29.16
N ARG A 468 -12.21 23.70 -28.64
CA ARG A 468 -11.11 24.41 -29.32
C ARG A 468 -10.18 23.50 -30.14
N ARG A 469 -10.34 22.18 -30.04
CA ARG A 469 -9.45 21.18 -30.68
C ARG A 469 -10.14 20.31 -31.73
N ILE A 470 -11.48 20.22 -31.70
CA ILE A 470 -12.29 19.69 -32.82
C ILE A 470 -12.23 20.69 -33.98
#